data_AF-A0AA43FR68-F1
#
_entry.id   AF-A0AA43FR68-F1
#
_cell.length_a   1.000
_cell.length_b   1.000
_cell.length_c   1.000
_cell.angle_alpha   90.00
_cell.angle_beta   90.00
_cell.angle_gamma   90.00
#
_symmetry.space_group_name_H-M   'P 1'
#
loop_
_entity.id
_entity.type
_entity.pdbx_description
1 polymer ?
#
loop_
_entity_poly.entity_id
_entity_poly.type
_entity_poly.pdbx_seq_one_letter_code
_entity_poly.pdbx_strand_id
1 'polypeptide(L)'
;METSNETFSAPIPVAAAGEKGAGLRWLWVVGGVALGTVLITSLVAVVRNEPPRPDVAIVVGALTFALTGILAGYHSPGNTMAEAGVAGGILGILTMVSIHLLYGLGIPPLLVALGWLVGVMLSVVGGWVGEVLQGTLVEERNSPAGFQWPWVLVGTVLGFMLNNYAVFVLHALLGISSLQVLVAFLASFALTGFFVGYFSPGVTMLEPATAAILVIVLDAVLVIVGFRAPFPMAVILVGGGLAFVVSFAGGYLGEVAQNVRYRRAWDDAPGSYRRVPRPDQ
;
A
#
# COMPACT_ATOMS: atom_id res chain seq x y z
N MET A 1 5.56 8.52 -44.87
CA MET A 1 6.83 8.44 -44.12
C MET A 1 6.49 7.79 -42.79
N GLU A 2 6.58 6.47 -42.74
CA GLU A 2 6.49 5.70 -41.49
C GLU A 2 7.82 5.85 -40.77
N THR A 3 7.83 6.54 -39.63
CA THR A 3 8.97 6.56 -38.72
C THR A 3 8.96 5.25 -37.94
N SER A 4 9.86 4.34 -38.30
CA SER A 4 10.14 3.13 -37.56
C SER A 4 10.56 3.49 -36.13
N ASN A 5 9.72 3.18 -35.15
CA ASN A 5 10.05 3.17 -33.73
C ASN A 5 11.07 2.05 -33.49
N GLU A 6 12.36 2.35 -33.68
CA GLU A 6 13.43 1.48 -33.20
C GLU A 6 13.57 1.66 -31.68
N THR A 7 12.80 0.88 -30.93
CA THR A 7 13.04 0.63 -29.50
C THR A 7 14.37 -0.09 -29.33
N PHE A 8 15.46 0.67 -29.19
CA PHE A 8 16.81 0.14 -29.01
C PHE A 8 17.11 -0.09 -27.52
N SER A 9 17.00 -1.34 -27.09
CA SER A 9 17.21 -1.81 -25.73
C SER A 9 18.66 -2.26 -25.53
N ALA A 10 19.53 -1.36 -25.07
CA ALA A 10 20.86 -1.77 -24.60
C ALA A 10 20.74 -2.35 -23.17
N PRO A 11 21.05 -3.62 -22.90
CA PRO A 11 20.82 -4.25 -21.60
C PRO A 11 21.67 -3.58 -20.52
N ILE A 12 21.02 -2.99 -19.51
CA ILE A 12 21.69 -2.82 -18.21
C ILE A 12 21.92 -4.24 -17.69
N PRO A 13 23.10 -4.57 -17.15
CA PRO A 13 23.27 -5.83 -16.43
C PRO A 13 22.37 -5.81 -15.20
N VAL A 14 21.13 -6.29 -15.38
CA VAL A 14 20.24 -6.66 -14.30
C VAL A 14 21.01 -7.77 -13.58
N ALA A 15 21.35 -7.56 -12.32
CA ALA A 15 21.85 -8.62 -11.47
C ALA A 15 20.94 -9.82 -11.70
N ALA A 16 21.53 -10.92 -12.20
CA ALA A 16 20.82 -12.07 -12.75
C ALA A 16 19.53 -12.29 -11.98
N ALA A 17 18.38 -12.16 -12.67
CA ALA A 17 17.07 -12.50 -12.11
C ALA A 17 17.25 -13.86 -11.44
N GLY A 18 17.36 -13.83 -10.11
CA GLY A 18 17.73 -15.01 -9.35
C GLY A 18 16.76 -16.11 -9.74
N GLU A 19 17.29 -17.30 -10.02
CA GLU A 19 16.48 -18.47 -10.34
C GLU A 19 15.21 -18.41 -9.50
N LYS A 20 14.03 -18.34 -10.16
CA LYS A 20 12.74 -18.41 -9.48
C LYS A 20 12.75 -19.72 -8.70
N GLY A 21 13.16 -19.65 -7.45
CA GLY A 21 13.26 -20.80 -6.58
C GLY A 21 11.86 -21.36 -6.46
N ALA A 22 11.66 -22.59 -6.93
CA ALA A 22 10.33 -23.21 -7.01
C ALA A 22 9.68 -23.47 -5.63
N GLY A 23 10.25 -22.96 -4.53
CA GLY A 23 9.81 -23.20 -3.16
C GLY A 23 9.51 -21.91 -2.38
N LEU A 24 8.73 -22.06 -1.31
CA LEU A 24 8.44 -21.01 -0.33
C LEU A 24 9.73 -20.60 0.41
N ARG A 25 10.02 -19.30 0.42
CA ARG A 25 11.11 -18.73 1.22
C ARG A 25 10.59 -18.36 2.60
N TRP A 26 10.77 -19.26 3.55
CA TRP A 26 10.33 -19.09 4.93
C TRP A 26 10.85 -17.83 5.63
N LEU A 27 11.98 -17.27 5.20
CA LEU A 27 12.50 -16.01 5.74
C LEU A 27 11.47 -14.87 5.65
N TRP A 28 10.81 -14.71 4.50
CA TRP A 28 9.85 -13.63 4.27
C TRP A 28 8.50 -13.90 4.91
N VAL A 29 8.10 -15.17 4.94
CA VAL A 29 6.92 -15.62 5.69
C VAL A 29 7.09 -15.29 7.17
N VAL A 30 8.21 -15.68 7.78
CA VAL A 30 8.50 -15.42 9.20
C VAL A 30 8.64 -13.93 9.46
N GLY A 31 9.31 -13.17 8.59
CA GLY A 31 9.42 -11.72 8.71
C GLY A 31 8.07 -11.02 8.69
N GLY A 32 7.19 -11.39 7.75
CA GLY A 32 5.82 -10.88 7.66
C GLY A 32 4.97 -11.21 8.89
N VAL A 33 5.06 -12.45 9.38
CA VAL A 33 4.36 -12.89 10.61
C VAL A 33 4.88 -12.14 11.84
N ALA A 34 6.19 -11.96 11.98
CA ALA A 34 6.78 -11.25 13.11
C ALA A 34 6.31 -9.79 13.16
N LEU A 35 6.39 -9.06 12.05
CA LEU A 35 5.88 -7.69 11.97
C LEU A 35 4.37 -7.64 12.25
N GLY A 36 3.60 -8.53 11.62
CA GLY A 36 2.15 -8.61 11.81
C GLY A 36 1.78 -8.87 13.27
N THR A 37 2.53 -9.74 13.96
CA THR A 37 2.29 -10.05 15.37
C THR A 37 2.54 -8.84 16.26
N VAL A 38 3.62 -8.08 16.00
CA VAL A 38 3.92 -6.84 16.73
C VAL A 38 2.78 -5.82 16.54
N LEU A 39 2.32 -5.65 15.29
CA LEU A 39 1.25 -4.72 14.95
C LEU A 39 -0.10 -5.14 15.55
N ILE A 40 -0.48 -6.41 15.47
CA ILE A 40 -1.72 -6.91 16.10
C ILE A 40 -1.64 -6.79 17.62
N THR A 41 -0.47 -7.01 18.22
CA THR A 41 -0.31 -6.85 19.68
C THR A 41 -0.44 -5.39 20.11
N SER A 42 0.05 -4.43 19.30
CA SER A 42 -0.13 -3.01 19.62
C SER A 42 -1.61 -2.59 19.61
N LEU A 43 -2.47 -3.31 18.88
CA LEU A 43 -3.92 -3.06 18.88
C LEU A 43 -4.62 -3.39 20.18
N VAL A 44 -3.99 -4.18 21.04
CA VAL A 44 -4.54 -4.52 22.35
C VAL A 44 -4.71 -3.25 23.18
N ALA A 45 -3.79 -2.30 23.08
CA ALA A 45 -3.91 -1.00 23.74
C ALA A 45 -5.11 -0.21 23.18
N VAL A 46 -5.32 -0.24 21.86
CA VAL A 46 -6.44 0.45 21.20
C VAL A 46 -7.79 -0.15 21.58
N VAL A 47 -7.90 -1.48 21.65
CA VAL A 47 -9.12 -2.20 22.08
C VAL A 47 -9.45 -1.93 23.54
N ARG A 48 -8.43 -1.82 24.40
CA ARG A 48 -8.58 -1.63 25.84
C ARG A 48 -8.83 -0.18 26.26
N ASN A 49 -8.75 0.79 25.34
CA ASN A 49 -9.13 2.17 25.63
C ASN A 49 -10.61 2.24 26.05
N GLU A 50 -10.94 3.13 26.99
CA GLU A 50 -12.32 3.38 27.42
C GLU A 50 -12.90 4.61 26.71
N PRO A 51 -14.05 4.50 26.02
CA PRO A 51 -14.82 3.28 25.75
C PRO A 51 -14.16 2.37 24.69
N PRO A 52 -14.35 1.03 24.75
CA PRO A 52 -13.79 0.10 23.78
C PRO A 52 -14.21 0.44 22.35
N ARG A 53 -13.27 0.41 21.40
CA ARG A 53 -13.49 0.71 19.98
C ARG A 53 -13.22 -0.52 19.09
N PRO A 54 -14.14 -1.52 19.08
CA PRO A 54 -13.95 -2.75 18.32
C PRO A 54 -13.94 -2.53 16.80
N ASP A 55 -14.65 -1.50 16.34
CA ASP A 55 -14.64 -0.96 14.98
C ASP A 55 -13.22 -0.59 14.52
N VAL A 56 -12.50 0.20 15.32
CA VAL A 56 -11.11 0.60 15.02
C VAL A 56 -10.19 -0.62 15.00
N ALA A 57 -10.39 -1.55 15.93
CA ALA A 57 -9.59 -2.78 16.01
C ALA A 57 -9.77 -3.69 14.79
N ILE A 58 -11.00 -3.80 14.26
CA ILE A 58 -11.27 -4.56 13.03
C ILE A 58 -10.58 -3.92 11.84
N VAL A 59 -10.71 -2.60 11.67
CA VAL A 59 -10.07 -1.87 10.57
C VAL A 59 -8.58 -2.06 10.62
N VAL A 60 -7.94 -1.73 11.74
CA VAL A 60 -6.48 -1.77 11.84
C VAL A 60 -5.96 -3.21 11.81
N GLY A 61 -6.72 -4.18 12.33
CA GLY A 61 -6.43 -5.61 12.17
C GLY A 61 -6.40 -6.00 10.70
N ALA A 62 -7.42 -5.63 9.92
CA ALA A 62 -7.49 -5.87 8.48
C ALA A 62 -6.30 -5.23 7.73
N LEU A 63 -5.94 -3.99 8.06
CA LEU A 63 -4.77 -3.32 7.47
C LEU A 63 -3.45 -3.99 7.88
N THR A 64 -3.38 -4.57 9.08
CA THR A 64 -2.20 -5.32 9.52
C THR A 64 -1.98 -6.56 8.67
N PHE A 65 -3.03 -7.30 8.33
CA PHE A 65 -2.93 -8.44 7.40
C PHE A 65 -2.45 -8.00 6.03
N ALA A 66 -3.01 -6.92 5.48
CA ALA A 66 -2.55 -6.38 4.19
C ALA A 66 -1.06 -5.99 4.27
N LEU A 67 -0.61 -5.34 5.35
CA LEU A 67 0.78 -4.93 5.52
C LEU A 67 1.74 -6.13 5.66
N THR A 68 1.34 -7.16 6.41
CA THR A 68 2.08 -8.43 6.47
C THR A 68 2.26 -9.03 5.08
N GLY A 69 1.20 -8.99 4.28
CA GLY A 69 1.23 -9.40 2.88
C GLY A 69 2.22 -8.59 2.04
N ILE A 70 2.13 -7.26 2.11
CA ILE A 70 3.02 -6.34 1.37
C ILE A 70 4.47 -6.62 1.71
N LEU A 71 4.82 -6.78 2.98
CA LEU A 71 6.19 -7.04 3.39
C LEU A 71 6.71 -8.40 2.86
N ALA A 72 5.89 -9.45 2.99
CA ALA A 72 6.26 -10.78 2.49
C ALA A 72 6.41 -10.78 0.96
N GLY A 73 5.48 -10.13 0.25
CA GLY A 73 5.51 -10.01 -1.21
C GLY A 73 6.68 -9.16 -1.71
N TYR A 74 6.94 -8.00 -1.10
CA TYR A 74 7.93 -7.03 -1.57
C TYR A 74 9.38 -7.52 -1.52
N HIS A 75 9.70 -8.56 -0.73
CA HIS A 75 11.06 -9.11 -0.67
C HIS A 75 11.19 -10.52 -1.27
N SER A 76 10.09 -11.14 -1.67
CA SER A 76 10.08 -12.51 -2.21
C SER A 76 10.37 -12.55 -3.72
N PRO A 77 11.41 -13.27 -4.19
CA PRO A 77 11.66 -13.52 -5.60
C PRO A 77 10.82 -14.71 -6.10
N GLY A 78 9.57 -14.45 -6.49
CA GLY A 78 8.83 -15.31 -7.42
C GLY A 78 7.65 -16.12 -6.86
N ASN A 79 7.43 -16.17 -5.54
CA ASN A 79 6.24 -16.80 -4.91
C ASN A 79 5.54 -15.84 -3.93
N THR A 80 5.55 -14.55 -4.26
CA THR A 80 5.03 -13.39 -3.49
C THR A 80 3.66 -13.64 -2.86
N MET A 81 2.65 -13.97 -3.67
CA MET A 81 1.27 -14.16 -3.22
C MET A 81 1.11 -15.41 -2.33
N ALA A 82 1.83 -16.49 -2.64
CA ALA A 82 1.80 -17.71 -1.84
C ALA A 82 2.44 -17.49 -0.47
N GLU A 83 3.60 -16.86 -0.42
CA GLU A 83 4.29 -16.51 0.84
C GLU A 83 3.47 -15.55 1.69
N ALA A 84 2.85 -14.54 1.07
CA ALA A 84 1.94 -13.62 1.73
C ALA A 84 0.69 -14.33 2.28
N GLY A 85 0.08 -15.24 1.52
CA GLY A 85 -1.06 -16.02 1.97
C GLY A 85 -0.72 -16.92 3.16
N VAL A 86 0.43 -17.62 3.12
CA VAL A 86 0.90 -18.45 4.23
C VAL A 86 1.20 -17.59 5.47
N ALA A 87 1.87 -16.44 5.30
CA ALA A 87 2.14 -15.50 6.39
C ALA A 87 0.84 -15.02 7.04
N GLY A 88 -0.17 -14.64 6.23
CA GLY A 88 -1.50 -14.28 6.71
C GLY A 88 -2.18 -15.43 7.46
N GLY A 89 -2.08 -16.67 6.95
CA GLY A 89 -2.65 -17.85 7.61
C GLY A 89 -2.08 -18.06 9.02
N ILE A 90 -0.74 -18.03 9.14
CA ILE A 90 -0.03 -18.18 10.41
C ILE A 90 -0.38 -17.03 11.36
N LEU A 91 -0.31 -15.78 10.89
CA LEU A 91 -0.65 -14.60 11.69
C LEU A 91 -2.10 -14.68 12.20
N GLY A 92 -3.01 -15.14 11.35
CA GLY A 92 -4.40 -15.33 11.71
C GLY A 92 -4.59 -16.38 12.79
N ILE A 93 -3.90 -17.51 12.73
CA ILE A 93 -3.94 -18.53 13.80
C ILE A 93 -3.42 -17.94 15.11
N LEU A 94 -2.29 -17.23 15.07
CA LEU A 94 -1.73 -16.55 16.26
C LEU A 94 -2.71 -15.53 16.85
N THR A 95 -3.42 -14.80 15.99
CA THR A 95 -4.45 -13.83 16.39
C THR A 95 -5.62 -14.53 17.05
N MET A 96 -6.12 -15.63 16.47
CA MET A 96 -7.21 -16.43 17.06
C MET A 96 -6.83 -16.96 18.44
N VAL A 97 -5.62 -17.52 18.57
CA VAL A 97 -5.07 -18.03 19.83
C VAL A 97 -4.98 -16.90 20.85
N SER A 98 -4.49 -15.74 20.45
CA SER A 98 -4.39 -14.57 21.32
C SER A 98 -5.77 -14.09 21.82
N ILE A 99 -6.75 -13.97 20.91
CA ILE A 99 -8.12 -13.55 21.23
C ILE A 99 -8.78 -14.50 22.26
N HIS A 100 -8.68 -15.81 22.03
CA HIS A 100 -9.36 -16.80 22.88
C HIS A 100 -8.61 -17.08 24.18
N LEU A 101 -7.29 -17.33 24.11
CA LEU A 101 -6.52 -17.78 25.27
C LEU A 101 -6.01 -16.63 26.14
N LEU A 102 -5.67 -15.49 25.55
CA LEU A 102 -5.08 -14.36 26.30
C LEU A 102 -6.13 -13.33 26.71
N TYR A 103 -7.12 -13.06 25.86
CA TYR A 103 -8.12 -12.02 26.11
C TYR A 103 -9.48 -12.56 26.57
N GLY A 104 -9.73 -13.87 26.44
CA GLY A 104 -10.99 -14.49 26.88
C GLY A 104 -12.23 -13.89 26.22
N LEU A 105 -12.10 -13.34 25.01
CA LEU A 105 -13.22 -12.72 24.30
C LEU A 105 -14.17 -13.82 23.81
N GLY A 106 -15.43 -13.79 24.26
CA GLY A 106 -16.48 -14.75 23.88
C GLY A 106 -17.01 -14.58 22.45
N ILE A 107 -16.12 -14.39 21.47
CA ILE A 107 -16.50 -14.20 20.07
C ILE A 107 -16.93 -15.55 19.48
N PRO A 108 -18.08 -15.63 18.79
CA PRO A 108 -18.53 -16.85 18.13
C PRO A 108 -17.46 -17.43 17.17
N PRO A 109 -17.15 -18.73 17.22
CA PRO A 109 -16.11 -19.34 16.40
C PRO A 109 -16.27 -19.08 14.89
N LEU A 110 -17.50 -19.02 14.39
CA LEU A 110 -17.79 -18.71 12.99
C LEU A 110 -17.30 -17.32 12.60
N LEU A 111 -17.52 -16.29 13.42
CA LEU A 111 -17.07 -14.93 13.14
C LEU A 111 -15.55 -14.84 13.16
N VAL A 112 -14.91 -15.58 14.06
CA VAL A 112 -13.45 -15.66 14.11
C VAL A 112 -12.89 -16.34 12.86
N ALA A 113 -13.50 -17.45 12.41
CA ALA A 113 -13.09 -18.14 11.19
C ALA A 113 -13.29 -17.27 9.93
N LEU A 114 -14.38 -16.50 9.86
CA LEU A 114 -14.61 -15.54 8.77
C LEU A 114 -13.60 -14.40 8.80
N GLY A 115 -13.32 -13.83 9.98
CA GLY A 115 -12.30 -12.80 10.15
C GLY A 115 -10.90 -13.30 9.76
N TRP A 116 -10.57 -14.55 10.12
CA TRP A 116 -9.35 -15.22 9.70
C TRP A 116 -9.26 -15.33 8.18
N LEU A 117 -10.31 -15.83 7.52
CA LEU A 117 -10.34 -15.96 6.07
C LEU A 117 -10.17 -14.61 5.37
N VAL A 118 -10.87 -13.58 5.84
CA VAL A 118 -10.73 -12.21 5.32
C VAL A 118 -9.30 -11.69 5.51
N GLY A 119 -8.70 -11.93 6.68
CA GLY A 119 -7.31 -11.58 6.94
C GLY A 119 -6.33 -12.25 5.97
N VAL A 120 -6.49 -13.54 5.70
CA VAL A 120 -5.66 -14.25 4.71
C VAL A 120 -5.81 -13.63 3.32
N MET A 121 -7.05 -13.36 2.89
CA MET A 121 -7.31 -12.73 1.59
C MET A 121 -6.66 -11.34 1.49
N LEU A 122 -6.75 -10.53 2.54
CA LEU A 122 -6.09 -9.22 2.60
C LEU A 122 -4.57 -9.35 2.55
N SER A 123 -3.99 -10.37 3.19
CA SER A 123 -2.57 -10.66 3.10
C SER A 123 -2.17 -11.03 1.66
N VAL A 124 -2.98 -11.80 0.93
CA VAL A 124 -2.71 -12.09 -0.48
C VAL A 124 -2.77 -10.83 -1.34
N VAL A 125 -3.77 -9.96 -1.12
CA VAL A 125 -3.85 -8.63 -1.79
C VAL A 125 -2.60 -7.81 -1.49
N GLY A 126 -2.14 -7.82 -0.24
CA GLY A 126 -0.88 -7.19 0.15
C GLY A 126 0.32 -7.77 -0.59
N GLY A 127 0.40 -9.10 -0.69
CA GLY A 127 1.45 -9.80 -1.44
C GLY A 127 1.51 -9.39 -2.90
N TRP A 128 0.35 -9.26 -3.54
CA TRP A 128 0.23 -8.75 -4.91
C TRP A 128 0.72 -7.29 -5.01
N VAL A 129 0.34 -6.41 -4.08
CA VAL A 129 0.88 -5.05 -4.03
C VAL A 129 2.41 -5.06 -3.90
N GLY A 130 2.95 -5.90 -3.02
CA GLY A 130 4.40 -6.07 -2.87
C GLY A 130 5.10 -6.51 -4.16
N GLU A 131 4.47 -7.42 -4.91
CA GLU A 131 4.97 -7.88 -6.22
C GLU A 131 4.98 -6.75 -7.26
N VAL A 132 3.92 -5.95 -7.34
CA VAL A 132 3.88 -4.80 -8.26
C VAL A 132 5.01 -3.81 -7.94
N LEU A 133 5.24 -3.53 -6.65
CA LEU A 133 6.32 -2.66 -6.19
C LEU A 133 7.73 -3.21 -6.52
N GLN A 134 7.90 -4.54 -6.48
CA GLN A 134 9.15 -5.17 -6.93
C GLN A 134 9.32 -5.07 -8.45
N GLY A 135 8.27 -5.38 -9.20
CA GLY A 135 8.28 -5.42 -10.66
C GLY A 135 8.74 -4.11 -11.26
N THR A 136 8.43 -2.98 -10.60
CA THR A 136 8.86 -1.66 -11.06
C THR A 136 10.35 -1.39 -10.85
N LEU A 137 11.00 -2.04 -9.89
CA LEU A 137 12.45 -1.96 -9.74
C LEU A 137 13.21 -2.81 -10.76
N VAL A 138 12.55 -3.79 -11.40
CA VAL A 138 13.17 -4.78 -12.30
C VAL A 138 12.83 -4.54 -13.77
N GLU A 139 11.60 -4.16 -14.10
CA GLU A 139 11.06 -4.11 -15.48
C GLU A 139 10.59 -2.70 -15.92
N GLU A 140 11.06 -1.64 -15.25
CA GLU A 140 10.75 -0.22 -15.53
C GLU A 140 10.97 0.19 -17.02
N ARG A 141 11.72 -0.60 -17.80
CA ARG A 141 12.16 -0.27 -19.17
C ARG A 141 11.21 -0.63 -20.32
N ASN A 142 10.31 -1.59 -20.12
CA ASN A 142 9.40 -2.07 -21.18
C ASN A 142 7.93 -1.74 -20.89
N SER A 143 7.68 -0.96 -19.84
CA SER A 143 6.32 -0.56 -19.48
C SER A 143 5.77 0.41 -20.52
N PRO A 144 4.57 0.16 -21.08
CA PRO A 144 3.99 1.05 -22.07
C PRO A 144 3.77 2.44 -21.48
N ALA A 145 4.18 3.46 -22.23
CA ALA A 145 3.87 4.85 -21.91
C ALA A 145 2.34 5.02 -21.90
N GLY A 146 1.76 5.31 -20.75
CA GLY A 146 0.31 5.44 -20.60
C GLY A 146 -0.19 5.17 -19.19
N PHE A 147 -1.50 5.29 -19.00
CA PHE A 147 -2.17 5.11 -17.72
C PHE A 147 -2.16 3.64 -17.27
N GLN A 148 -1.67 3.36 -16.06
CA GLN A 148 -1.51 2.02 -15.52
C GLN A 148 -2.45 1.74 -14.34
N TRP A 149 -3.50 0.93 -14.59
CA TRP A 149 -4.42 0.48 -13.55
C TRP A 149 -3.78 -0.23 -12.36
N PRO A 150 -2.73 -1.07 -12.51
CA PRO A 150 -2.06 -1.67 -11.35
C PRO A 150 -1.58 -0.62 -10.33
N TRP A 151 -1.07 0.52 -10.81
CA TRP A 151 -0.60 1.61 -9.94
C TRP A 151 -1.73 2.37 -9.25
N VAL A 152 -2.87 2.54 -9.93
CA VAL A 152 -4.08 3.07 -9.29
C VAL A 152 -4.52 2.17 -8.14
N LEU A 153 -4.50 0.85 -8.34
CA LEU A 153 -4.88 -0.13 -7.31
C LEU A 153 -3.87 -0.18 -6.17
N VAL A 154 -2.56 -0.18 -6.46
CA VAL A 154 -1.50 -0.06 -5.44
C VAL A 154 -1.66 1.23 -4.63
N GLY A 155 -1.86 2.35 -5.30
CA GLY A 155 -2.13 3.64 -4.67
C GLY A 155 -3.39 3.61 -3.81
N THR A 156 -4.43 2.89 -4.24
CA THR A 156 -5.66 2.74 -3.47
C THR A 156 -5.43 1.95 -2.20
N VAL A 157 -4.75 0.80 -2.28
CA VAL A 157 -4.44 -0.03 -1.11
C VAL A 157 -3.53 0.72 -0.14
N LEU A 158 -2.43 1.30 -0.63
CA LEU A 158 -1.48 2.04 0.19
C LEU A 158 -2.09 3.31 0.79
N GLY A 159 -2.89 4.04 0.00
CA GLY A 159 -3.59 5.24 0.44
C GLY A 159 -4.62 4.95 1.51
N PHE A 160 -5.45 3.93 1.29
CA PHE A 160 -6.42 3.50 2.29
C PHE A 160 -5.73 3.07 3.58
N MET A 161 -4.66 2.26 3.49
CA MET A 161 -3.87 1.85 4.66
C MET A 161 -3.26 3.05 5.39
N LEU A 162 -2.49 3.87 4.68
CA LEU A 162 -1.78 5.00 5.27
C LEU A 162 -2.74 5.99 5.90
N ASN A 163 -3.86 6.30 5.23
CA ASN A 163 -4.88 7.19 5.75
C ASN A 163 -5.52 6.63 7.03
N ASN A 164 -5.92 5.37 7.03
CA ASN A 164 -6.56 4.78 8.21
C ASN A 164 -5.59 4.65 9.39
N TYR A 165 -4.31 4.33 9.16
CA TYR A 165 -3.29 4.42 10.22
C TYR A 165 -3.10 5.85 10.72
N ALA A 166 -2.97 6.82 9.82
CA ALA A 166 -2.77 8.22 10.17
C ALA A 166 -3.96 8.81 10.95
N VAL A 167 -5.19 8.46 10.59
CA VAL A 167 -6.40 8.97 11.22
C VAL A 167 -6.74 8.21 12.49
N PHE A 168 -6.88 6.88 12.42
CA PHE A 168 -7.41 6.10 13.54
C PHE A 168 -6.34 5.73 14.55
N VAL A 169 -5.17 5.28 14.11
CA VAL A 169 -4.11 4.82 15.02
C VAL A 169 -3.45 6.00 15.73
N LEU A 170 -3.11 7.07 15.02
CA LEU A 170 -2.55 8.26 15.69
C LEU A 170 -3.54 8.90 16.66
N HIS A 171 -4.83 9.00 16.29
CA HIS A 171 -5.83 9.51 17.22
C HIS A 171 -6.01 8.60 18.44
N ALA A 172 -6.07 7.28 18.25
CA ALA A 172 -6.23 6.34 19.35
C ALA A 172 -5.01 6.28 20.29
N LEU A 173 -3.79 6.43 19.76
CA LEU A 173 -2.56 6.33 20.55
C LEU A 173 -2.12 7.66 21.16
N LEU A 174 -2.30 8.77 20.45
CA LEU A 174 -1.75 10.08 20.82
C LEU A 174 -2.82 11.09 21.25
N GLY A 175 -4.11 10.77 21.11
CA GLY A 175 -5.20 11.67 21.47
C GLY A 175 -5.21 12.98 20.67
N ILE A 176 -4.75 12.93 19.41
CA ILE A 176 -4.61 14.14 18.59
C ILE A 176 -5.97 14.83 18.33
N SER A 177 -5.94 16.16 18.31
CA SER A 177 -7.09 17.03 18.06
C SER A 177 -7.67 16.85 16.65
N SER A 178 -8.92 17.29 16.42
CA SER A 178 -9.58 17.18 15.12
C SER A 178 -8.81 17.87 13.98
N LEU A 179 -8.17 19.01 14.26
CA LEU A 179 -7.33 19.70 13.27
C LEU A 179 -6.10 18.86 12.92
N GLN A 180 -5.46 18.23 13.91
CA GLN A 180 -4.32 17.35 13.68
C GLN A 180 -4.72 16.08 12.91
N VAL A 181 -5.93 15.55 13.16
CA VAL A 181 -6.49 14.44 12.38
C VAL A 181 -6.70 14.84 10.92
N LEU A 182 -7.24 16.04 10.66
CA LEU A 182 -7.38 16.56 9.30
C LEU A 182 -6.02 16.72 8.60
N VAL A 183 -5.01 17.23 9.32
CA VAL A 183 -3.64 17.34 8.80
C VAL A 183 -3.06 15.96 8.49
N ALA A 184 -3.24 14.96 9.38
CA ALA A 184 -2.79 13.59 9.17
C ALA A 184 -3.48 12.93 7.98
N PHE A 185 -4.79 13.15 7.84
CA PHE A 185 -5.58 12.75 6.67
C PHE A 185 -5.00 13.35 5.39
N LEU A 186 -4.88 14.67 5.28
CA LEU A 186 -4.33 15.30 4.06
C LEU A 186 -2.87 14.89 3.78
N ALA A 187 -2.05 14.76 4.83
CA ALA A 187 -0.67 14.31 4.70
C ALA A 187 -0.57 12.88 4.13
N SER A 188 -1.43 11.96 4.56
CA SER A 188 -1.46 10.60 3.99
C SER A 188 -1.77 10.61 2.49
N PHE A 189 -2.74 11.41 2.04
CA PHE A 189 -3.05 11.53 0.60
C PHE A 189 -1.91 12.15 -0.20
N ALA A 190 -1.22 13.15 0.37
CA ALA A 190 -0.02 13.74 -0.23
C ALA A 190 1.09 12.70 -0.38
N LEU A 191 1.37 11.93 0.67
CA LEU A 191 2.43 10.92 0.70
C LEU A 191 2.14 9.76 -0.24
N THR A 192 0.90 9.26 -0.27
CA THR A 192 0.49 8.23 -1.23
C THR A 192 0.56 8.76 -2.66
N GLY A 193 0.10 10.00 -2.89
CA GLY A 193 0.19 10.63 -4.19
C GLY A 193 1.63 10.73 -4.67
N PHE A 194 2.52 11.23 -3.81
CA PHE A 194 3.96 11.30 -4.06
C PHE A 194 4.56 9.92 -4.34
N PHE A 195 4.22 8.92 -3.54
CA PHE A 195 4.75 7.57 -3.70
C PHE A 195 4.36 6.97 -5.05
N VAL A 196 3.07 7.03 -5.42
CA VAL A 196 2.59 6.51 -6.71
C VAL A 196 3.20 7.29 -7.87
N GLY A 197 3.25 8.63 -7.80
CA GLY A 197 3.87 9.46 -8.83
C GLY A 197 5.38 9.25 -8.97
N TYR A 198 6.06 8.83 -7.90
CA TYR A 198 7.50 8.57 -7.92
C TYR A 198 7.86 7.19 -8.51
N PHE A 199 7.04 6.18 -8.27
CA PHE A 199 7.33 4.81 -8.70
C PHE A 199 6.59 4.38 -9.97
N SER A 200 5.47 5.02 -10.32
CA SER A 200 4.76 4.65 -11.54
C SER A 200 5.52 5.05 -12.80
N PRO A 201 5.64 4.16 -13.80
CA PRO A 201 6.18 4.49 -15.12
C PRO A 201 5.13 5.13 -16.05
N GLY A 202 3.87 5.25 -15.61
CA GLY A 202 2.75 5.70 -16.40
C GLY A 202 2.48 7.20 -16.36
N VAL A 203 1.20 7.60 -16.43
CA VAL A 203 0.81 9.01 -16.31
C VAL A 203 0.79 9.37 -14.82
N THR A 204 1.96 9.78 -14.35
CA THR A 204 2.36 10.00 -12.95
C THR A 204 1.48 10.91 -12.12
N MET A 205 0.72 11.83 -12.73
CA MET A 205 -0.25 12.68 -12.00
C MET A 205 -1.68 12.11 -11.97
N LEU A 206 -2.12 11.42 -13.03
CA LEU A 206 -3.51 10.95 -13.14
C LEU A 206 -3.78 9.70 -12.32
N GLU A 207 -2.79 8.81 -12.23
CA GLU A 207 -2.90 7.58 -11.45
C GLU A 207 -3.06 7.82 -9.94
N PRO A 208 -2.25 8.66 -9.27
CA PRO A 208 -2.47 8.97 -7.85
C PRO A 208 -3.80 9.69 -7.62
N ALA A 209 -4.21 10.57 -8.53
CA ALA A 209 -5.48 11.27 -8.42
C ALA A 209 -6.67 10.30 -8.52
N THR A 210 -6.60 9.33 -9.42
CA THR A 210 -7.62 8.28 -9.55
C THR A 210 -7.63 7.36 -8.32
N ALA A 211 -6.46 6.99 -7.81
CA ALA A 211 -6.33 6.22 -6.57
C ALA A 211 -6.97 6.97 -5.40
N ALA A 212 -6.74 8.27 -5.28
CA ALA A 212 -7.35 9.10 -4.23
C ALA A 212 -8.88 9.06 -4.27
N ILE A 213 -9.50 9.11 -5.46
CA ILE A 213 -10.96 8.97 -5.60
C ILE A 213 -11.43 7.63 -5.03
N LEU A 214 -10.75 6.53 -5.37
CA LEU A 214 -11.10 5.20 -4.86
C LEU A 214 -10.94 5.12 -3.33
N VAL A 215 -9.86 5.69 -2.78
CA VAL A 215 -9.65 5.76 -1.32
C VAL A 215 -10.77 6.56 -0.65
N ILE A 216 -11.13 7.73 -1.19
CA ILE A 216 -12.22 8.56 -0.66
C ILE A 216 -13.54 7.80 -0.65
N VAL A 217 -13.84 7.04 -1.71
CA VAL A 217 -15.07 6.21 -1.78
C VAL A 217 -15.03 5.11 -0.71
N LEU A 218 -13.90 4.41 -0.56
CA LEU A 218 -13.73 3.37 0.45
C LEU A 218 -13.86 3.93 1.87
N ASP A 219 -13.22 5.06 2.15
CA ASP A 219 -13.32 5.74 3.44
C ASP A 219 -14.74 6.26 3.69
N ALA A 220 -15.43 6.79 2.68
CA ALA A 220 -16.82 7.21 2.82
C ALA A 220 -17.73 6.03 3.17
N VAL A 221 -17.55 4.88 2.51
CA VAL A 221 -18.27 3.64 2.85
C VAL A 221 -17.94 3.20 4.28
N LEU A 222 -16.66 3.20 4.65
CA LEU A 222 -16.22 2.82 6.00
C LEU A 222 -16.83 3.73 7.08
N VAL A 223 -16.85 5.04 6.85
CA VAL A 223 -17.37 6.04 7.79
C VAL A 223 -18.89 5.99 7.90
N ILE A 224 -19.60 5.87 6.77
CA ILE A 224 -21.07 5.84 6.72
C ILE A 224 -21.62 4.52 7.25
N VAL A 225 -21.07 3.39 6.78
CA VAL A 225 -21.58 2.04 7.11
C VAL A 225 -20.97 1.53 8.39
N GLY A 226 -19.65 1.67 8.57
CA GLY A 226 -18.91 1.13 9.71
C GLY A 226 -19.05 1.97 10.96
N PHE A 227 -18.61 3.23 10.91
CA PHE A 227 -18.57 4.11 12.08
C PHE A 227 -19.90 4.83 12.36
N ARG A 228 -20.84 4.83 11.39
CA ARG A 228 -22.10 5.60 11.45
C ARG A 228 -21.88 7.05 11.86
N ALA A 229 -20.76 7.63 11.44
CA ALA A 229 -20.36 8.94 11.94
C ALA A 229 -21.31 10.01 11.37
N PRO A 230 -21.80 10.95 12.20
CA PRO A 230 -22.77 11.95 11.78
C PRO A 230 -22.09 13.12 11.05
N PHE A 231 -21.20 12.84 10.10
CA PHE A 231 -20.61 13.91 9.29
C PHE A 231 -21.63 14.37 8.24
N PRO A 232 -21.90 15.68 8.14
CA PRO A 232 -22.69 16.20 7.03
C PRO A 232 -22.04 15.83 5.70
N MET A 233 -22.84 15.44 4.71
CA MET A 233 -22.34 15.06 3.38
C MET A 233 -21.44 16.14 2.77
N ALA A 234 -21.75 17.42 3.01
CA ALA A 234 -20.93 18.55 2.58
C ALA A 234 -19.48 18.48 3.13
N VAL A 235 -19.29 18.05 4.37
CA VAL A 235 -17.95 17.91 4.99
C VAL A 235 -17.18 16.77 4.33
N ILE A 236 -17.84 15.65 4.04
CA ILE A 236 -17.22 14.52 3.33
C ILE A 236 -16.80 14.94 1.93
N LEU A 237 -17.65 15.68 1.20
CA LEU A 237 -17.35 16.17 -0.15
C LEU A 237 -16.21 17.19 -0.16
N VAL A 238 -16.19 18.13 0.79
CA VAL A 238 -15.10 19.11 0.92
C VAL A 238 -13.79 18.43 1.31
N GLY A 239 -13.82 17.54 2.30
CA GLY A 239 -12.64 16.77 2.73
C GLY A 239 -12.09 15.90 1.61
N GLY A 240 -12.96 15.19 0.89
CA GLY A 240 -12.61 14.39 -0.28
C GLY A 240 -12.05 15.24 -1.43
N GLY A 241 -12.66 16.39 -1.72
CA GLY A 241 -12.15 17.32 -2.72
C GLY A 241 -10.75 17.84 -2.39
N LEU A 242 -10.50 18.19 -1.13
CA LEU A 242 -9.17 18.59 -0.66
C LEU A 242 -8.17 17.43 -0.75
N ALA A 243 -8.54 16.23 -0.32
CA ALA A 243 -7.69 15.04 -0.42
C ALA A 243 -7.30 14.72 -1.86
N PHE A 244 -8.24 14.84 -2.81
CA PHE A 244 -7.96 14.68 -4.23
C PHE A 244 -6.93 15.68 -4.74
N VAL A 245 -7.12 16.98 -4.46
CA VAL A 245 -6.18 18.04 -4.88
C VAL A 245 -4.79 17.84 -4.26
N VAL A 246 -4.74 17.47 -2.97
CA VAL A 246 -3.50 17.23 -2.25
C VAL A 246 -2.78 15.98 -2.79
N SER A 247 -3.51 14.92 -3.13
CA SER A 247 -2.92 13.72 -3.75
C SER A 247 -2.41 14.00 -5.15
N PHE A 248 -3.12 14.81 -5.94
CA PHE A 248 -2.65 15.28 -7.25
C PHE A 248 -1.34 16.07 -7.13
N ALA A 249 -1.27 17.00 -6.17
CA ALA A 249 -0.04 17.76 -5.89
C ALA A 249 1.10 16.85 -5.42
N GLY A 250 0.80 15.84 -4.60
CA GLY A 250 1.75 14.79 -4.24
C GLY A 250 2.29 14.06 -5.48
N GLY A 251 1.41 13.61 -6.37
CA GLY A 251 1.76 12.96 -7.63
C GLY A 251 2.69 13.78 -8.50
N TYR A 252 2.41 15.08 -8.67
CA TYR A 252 3.29 16.02 -9.37
C TYR A 252 4.69 16.08 -8.75
N LEU A 253 4.78 16.19 -7.42
CA LEU A 253 6.08 16.19 -6.73
C LEU A 253 6.83 14.86 -6.90
N GLY A 254 6.10 13.75 -6.91
CA GLY A 254 6.63 12.41 -7.17
C GLY A 254 7.27 12.31 -8.56
N GLU A 255 6.57 12.79 -9.58
CA GLU A 255 7.05 12.84 -10.97
C GLU A 255 8.32 13.70 -11.10
N VAL A 256 8.33 14.88 -10.48
CA VAL A 256 9.52 15.75 -10.48
C VAL A 256 10.72 15.02 -9.87
N ALA A 257 10.52 14.33 -8.74
CA ALA A 257 11.58 13.55 -8.11
C ALA A 257 12.04 12.36 -8.98
N GLN A 258 11.11 11.69 -9.65
CA GLN A 258 11.39 10.60 -10.58
C GLN A 258 12.23 11.07 -11.77
N ASN A 259 11.89 12.23 -12.37
CA ASN A 259 12.63 12.84 -13.46
C ASN A 259 14.07 13.23 -13.06
N VAL A 260 14.29 13.65 -11.81
CA VAL A 260 15.64 13.89 -11.28
C VAL A 260 16.42 12.59 -11.16
N ARG A 261 15.79 11.51 -10.68
CA ARG A 261 16.40 10.17 -10.60
C ARG A 261 16.83 9.66 -11.97
N TYR A 262 15.97 9.77 -12.98
CA TYR A 262 16.30 9.36 -14.35
C TYR A 262 17.44 10.17 -14.96
N ARG A 263 17.47 11.49 -14.75
CA ARG A 263 18.57 12.34 -15.23
C ARG A 263 19.91 11.93 -14.63
N ARG A 264 19.97 11.74 -13.31
CA ARG A 264 21.21 11.28 -12.65
C ARG A 264 21.68 9.93 -13.18
N ALA A 265 20.77 8.97 -13.30
CA ALA A 265 21.09 7.65 -13.85
C ALA A 265 21.62 7.72 -15.29
N TRP A 266 21.16 8.69 -16.09
CA TRP A 266 21.63 8.91 -17.46
C TRP A 266 23.03 9.57 -17.51
N ASP A 267 23.27 10.57 -16.64
CA ASP A 267 24.56 11.24 -16.57
C ASP A 267 25.68 10.29 -16.11
N ASP A 268 25.36 9.40 -15.17
CA ASP A 268 26.26 8.37 -14.62
C ASP A 268 26.45 7.15 -15.56
N ALA A 269 25.62 7.02 -16.59
CA ALA A 269 25.72 5.91 -17.53
C ALA A 269 27.00 6.01 -18.40
N PRO A 270 27.75 4.90 -18.58
CA PRO A 270 28.95 4.91 -19.42
C PRO A 270 28.61 5.35 -20.84
N GLY A 271 29.50 6.13 -21.47
CA GLY A 271 29.24 6.85 -22.73
C GLY A 271 28.76 6.00 -23.91
N SER A 272 28.95 4.67 -23.88
CA SER A 272 28.38 3.73 -24.85
C SER A 272 26.85 3.65 -24.82
N TYR A 273 26.20 4.08 -23.74
CA TYR A 273 24.74 4.10 -23.56
C TYR A 273 24.10 5.48 -23.87
N ARG A 274 24.88 6.54 -24.12
CA ARG A 274 24.39 7.90 -24.41
C ARG A 274 23.87 8.12 -25.85
N ARG A 275 23.42 7.07 -26.55
CA ARG A 275 22.78 7.21 -27.88
C ARG A 275 21.27 7.43 -27.81
N VAL A 276 20.68 7.35 -26.61
CA VAL A 276 19.24 7.60 -26.41
C VAL A 276 19.04 9.10 -26.18
N PRO A 277 18.07 9.74 -26.87
CA PRO A 277 17.69 11.13 -26.61
C PRO A 277 17.40 11.36 -25.14
N ARG A 278 17.73 12.56 -24.69
CA ARG A 278 17.49 12.99 -23.32
C ARG A 278 15.95 13.02 -23.09
N PRO A 279 15.41 12.66 -21.90
CA PRO A 279 13.96 12.60 -21.68
C PRO A 279 13.20 13.90 -21.94
N ASP A 280 13.93 15.01 -22.04
CA ASP A 280 13.49 16.37 -22.32
C ASP A 280 13.65 16.82 -23.80
N GLN A 281 14.02 15.91 -24.72
CA GLN A 281 14.14 16.13 -26.16
C GLN A 281 13.13 15.31 -26.95
#